data_AF-A0A7D5UKE2-F1
#
_entry.id   AF-A0A7D5UKE2-F1
#
_cell.length_a   1.000
_cell.length_b   1.000
_cell.length_c   1.000
_cell.angle_alpha   90.00
_cell.angle_beta   90.00
_cell.angle_gamma   90.00
#
_symmetry.space_group_name_H-M   'P 1'
#
loop_
_entity.id
_entity.type
_entity.pdbx_description
1 polymer ?
#
loop_
_entity_poly.entity_id
_entity_poly.type
_entity_poly.pdbx_seq_one_letter_code
_entity_poly.pdbx_strand_id
1 'polypeptide(L)'
;MPALIPELIAMASDPTVATSNLLRRALVTAHRLQLPAWVVWLEHELDGYGPDDVIPSYRHVQGEVMVDDYHGLKGVVFPSAEIAARWQLCTFDTPLEEIEGWCAEGDDIHMQYSPRVRCIAGSIRHEMHLFAGLHCPA
;
A
#
# COMPACT_ATOMS: atom_id res chain seq x y z
N MET A 1 21.91 23.57 17.34
CA MET A 1 21.47 22.44 16.50
C MET A 1 20.53 21.61 17.35
N PRO A 2 19.25 21.47 16.99
CA PRO A 2 18.37 20.57 17.73
C PRO A 2 18.87 19.13 17.56
N ALA A 3 18.58 18.28 18.55
CA ALA A 3 18.95 16.88 18.49
C ALA A 3 17.99 16.13 17.55
N LEU A 4 18.53 15.32 16.64
CA LEU A 4 17.78 14.60 15.61
C LEU A 4 16.67 13.70 16.16
N ILE A 5 16.95 13.02 17.28
CA ILE A 5 16.01 12.06 17.86
C ILE A 5 14.79 12.76 18.48
N PRO A 6 14.95 13.81 19.31
CA PRO A 6 13.81 14.62 19.75
C PRO A 6 12.96 15.21 18.63
N GLU A 7 13.58 15.66 17.52
CA GLU A 7 12.81 16.14 16.36
C GLU A 7 11.97 15.03 15.73
N LEU A 8 12.54 13.84 15.55
CA LEU A 8 11.78 12.69 15.03
C LEU A 8 10.63 12.28 15.95
N ILE A 9 10.85 12.26 17.26
CA ILE A 9 9.80 11.96 18.24
C ILE A 9 8.69 13.02 18.18
N ALA A 10 9.06 14.30 18.06
CA ALA A 10 8.09 15.38 17.92
C ALA A 10 7.27 15.26 16.63
N MET A 11 7.93 14.99 15.49
CA MET A 11 7.25 14.75 14.21
C MET A 11 6.32 13.52 14.26
N ALA A 12 6.76 12.43 14.89
CA ALA A 12 5.95 11.22 15.02
C ALA A 12 4.75 11.38 15.98
N SER A 13 4.81 12.35 16.89
CA SER A 13 3.72 12.65 17.83
C SER A 13 2.72 13.67 17.26
N ASP A 14 3.03 14.29 16.12
CA ASP A 14 2.19 15.29 15.47
C ASP A 14 1.41 14.65 14.31
N PRO A 15 0.08 14.42 14.46
CA PRO A 15 -0.73 13.79 13.43
C PRO A 15 -0.90 14.65 12.16
N THR A 16 -0.49 15.93 12.19
CA THR A 16 -0.53 16.80 11.01
C THR A 16 0.67 16.61 10.10
N VAL A 17 1.70 15.92 10.57
CA VAL A 17 2.90 15.61 9.78
C VAL A 17 2.62 14.40 8.90
N ALA A 18 2.76 14.58 7.58
CA ALA A 18 2.71 13.46 6.65
C ALA A 18 3.78 12.42 7.00
N THR A 19 3.41 11.14 6.94
CA THR A 19 4.28 10.01 7.26
C THR A 19 5.49 9.99 6.33
N SER A 20 5.32 10.30 5.04
CA SER A 20 6.43 10.45 4.09
C SER A 20 7.48 11.48 4.55
N ASN A 21 7.05 12.61 5.12
CA ASN A 21 7.96 13.63 5.66
C ASN A 21 8.70 13.16 6.91
N LEU A 22 8.04 12.40 7.79
CA LEU A 22 8.67 11.74 8.93
C LEU A 22 9.75 10.75 8.47
N LEU A 23 9.44 9.89 7.49
CA LEU A 23 10.38 8.89 6.98
C LEU A 23 11.60 9.51 6.28
N ARG A 24 11.43 10.60 5.53
CA ARG A 24 12.57 11.35 4.95
C ARG A 24 13.52 11.86 6.03
N ARG A 25 12.99 12.37 7.15
CA ARG A 25 13.81 12.79 8.29
C ARG A 25 14.46 11.59 8.99
N ALA A 26 13.74 10.47 9.07
CA ALA A 26 14.24 9.23 9.64
C ALA A 26 15.42 8.69 8.82
N LEU A 27 15.38 8.79 7.48
CA LEU A 27 16.45 8.34 6.59
C LEU A 27 17.75 9.09 6.84
N VAL A 28 17.69 10.42 6.96
CA VAL A 28 18.85 11.25 7.33
C VAL A 28 19.43 10.81 8.68
N THR A 29 18.55 10.46 9.63
CA THR A 29 18.96 10.02 10.97
C THR A 29 19.59 8.63 10.93
N ALA A 30 19.02 7.70 10.16
CA ALA A 30 19.53 6.35 9.97
C ALA A 30 20.93 6.36 9.34
N HIS A 31 21.18 7.22 8.34
CA HIS A 31 22.53 7.42 7.79
C HIS A 31 23.51 7.94 8.84
N ARG A 32 23.11 8.94 9.64
CA ARG A 32 23.98 9.53 10.67
C ARG A 32 24.31 8.56 11.81
N LEU A 33 23.37 7.69 12.16
CA LEU A 33 23.54 6.65 13.17
C LEU A 33 24.13 5.35 12.62
N GLN A 34 24.45 5.30 11.32
CA GLN A 34 25.02 4.13 10.65
C GLN A 34 24.17 2.87 10.84
N LEU A 35 22.86 3.00 10.57
CA LEU A 35 21.87 1.93 10.67
C LEU A 35 21.50 1.40 9.27
N PRO A 36 22.34 0.56 8.63
CA PRO A 36 22.17 0.21 7.22
C PRO A 36 20.87 -0.52 6.90
N ALA A 37 20.40 -1.40 7.80
CA ALA A 37 19.13 -2.09 7.61
C ALA A 37 17.93 -1.12 7.58
N TRP A 38 17.99 -0.04 8.37
CA TRP A 38 16.96 0.99 8.39
C TRP A 38 17.01 1.88 7.17
N VAL A 39 18.20 2.19 6.67
CA VAL A 39 18.37 2.94 5.42
C VAL A 39 17.68 2.20 4.27
N VAL A 40 17.98 0.91 4.08
CA VAL A 40 17.38 0.09 3.01
C VAL A 40 15.86 0.04 3.15
N TRP A 41 15.36 -0.20 4.37
CA TRP A 41 13.91 -0.24 4.61
C TRP A 41 13.23 1.11 4.33
N LEU A 42 13.83 2.22 4.76
CA LEU A 42 13.30 3.56 4.53
C LEU A 42 13.32 3.96 3.05
N GLU A 43 14.36 3.55 2.32
CA GLU A 43 14.45 3.73 0.87
C GLU A 43 13.32 2.97 0.17
N HIS A 44 13.08 1.70 0.49
CA HIS A 44 11.95 0.96 -0.09
C HIS A 44 10.59 1.57 0.25
N GLU A 45 10.42 2.08 1.47
CA GLU A 45 9.16 2.69 1.89
C GLU A 45 8.90 4.03 1.16
N LEU A 46 9.95 4.80 0.86
CA LEU A 46 9.89 6.11 0.20
C LEU A 46 9.88 6.02 -1.33
N ASP A 47 10.64 5.10 -1.91
CA ASP A 47 10.83 4.99 -3.36
C ASP A 47 10.02 3.84 -3.99
N GLY A 48 9.40 3.00 -3.15
CA GLY A 48 8.69 1.80 -3.56
C GLY A 48 9.58 0.55 -3.57
N TYR A 49 8.95 -0.60 -3.73
CA TYR A 49 9.57 -1.92 -3.76
C TYR A 49 9.74 -2.38 -5.22
N GLY A 50 10.93 -2.90 -5.54
CA GLY A 50 11.21 -3.50 -6.84
C GLY A 50 10.57 -4.89 -7.02
N PRO A 51 10.65 -5.45 -8.23
CA PRO A 51 10.03 -6.74 -8.56
C PRO A 51 10.61 -7.93 -7.80
N ASP A 52 11.87 -7.84 -7.35
CA ASP A 52 12.58 -8.88 -6.62
C ASP A 52 12.63 -8.60 -5.11
N ASP A 53 12.09 -7.47 -4.65
CA ASP A 53 12.12 -7.08 -3.24
C ASP A 53 11.06 -7.81 -2.42
N VAL A 54 11.41 -8.12 -1.17
CA VAL A 54 10.47 -8.74 -0.24
C VAL A 54 9.56 -7.67 0.34
N ILE A 55 8.31 -7.66 -0.10
CA ILE A 55 7.27 -6.76 0.41
C ILE A 55 6.91 -7.17 1.85
N PRO A 56 6.96 -6.25 2.83
CA PRO A 56 6.57 -6.53 4.20
C PRO A 56 5.09 -6.90 4.33
N SER A 57 4.76 -7.79 5.26
CA SER A 57 3.40 -8.29 5.42
C SER A 57 2.36 -7.22 5.78
N TYR A 58 2.77 -6.08 6.35
CA TYR A 58 1.87 -4.96 6.65
C TYR A 58 1.49 -4.15 5.40
N ARG A 59 2.24 -4.29 4.28
CA ARG A 59 1.87 -3.76 2.97
C ARG A 59 0.86 -4.67 2.25
N HIS A 60 0.46 -5.77 2.87
CA HIS A 60 -0.58 -6.65 2.36
C HIS A 60 -1.94 -6.27 2.95
N VAL A 61 -2.85 -5.82 2.09
CA VAL A 61 -4.18 -5.38 2.47
C VAL A 61 -5.22 -6.32 1.86
N GLN A 62 -6.27 -6.62 2.62
CA GLN A 62 -7.42 -7.37 2.10
C GLN A 62 -8.39 -6.36 1.47
N GLY A 63 -8.68 -6.54 0.19
CA GLY A 63 -9.65 -5.74 -0.56
C GLY A 63 -10.81 -6.58 -1.09
N GLU A 64 -11.84 -5.93 -1.61
CA GLU A 64 -12.96 -6.57 -2.27
C GLU A 64 -12.74 -6.60 -3.78
N VAL A 65 -13.02 -7.75 -4.40
CA VAL A 65 -12.92 -7.91 -5.84
C VAL A 65 -14.25 -7.55 -6.47
N MET A 66 -14.23 -6.54 -7.32
CA MET A 66 -15.37 -6.04 -8.06
C MET A 66 -15.16 -6.29 -9.56
N VAL A 67 -16.23 -6.61 -10.27
CA VAL A 67 -16.25 -6.67 -11.73
C VAL A 67 -17.15 -5.56 -12.24
N ASP A 68 -16.67 -4.82 -13.22
CA ASP A 68 -17.46 -3.80 -13.90
C ASP A 68 -18.32 -4.43 -15.00
N ASP A 69 -19.64 -4.50 -14.81
CA ASP A 69 -20.56 -4.93 -15.87
C ASP A 69 -21.34 -3.75 -16.48
N TYR A 70 -22.13 -3.97 -17.53
CA TYR A 70 -22.94 -2.91 -18.15
C TYR A 70 -23.95 -2.23 -17.20
N HIS A 71 -24.13 -2.75 -15.98
CA HIS A 71 -25.00 -2.23 -14.94
C HIS A 71 -24.22 -1.74 -13.70
N GLY A 72 -22.89 -1.64 -13.76
CA GLY A 72 -22.01 -1.10 -12.73
C GLY A 72 -21.15 -2.15 -12.02
N LEU A 73 -20.47 -1.70 -10.95
CA LEU A 73 -19.56 -2.54 -10.17
C LEU A 73 -20.34 -3.55 -9.32
N LYS A 74 -19.98 -4.84 -9.45
CA LYS A 74 -20.55 -5.93 -8.64
C LYS A 74 -19.46 -6.76 -7.96
N GLY A 75 -19.68 -7.07 -6.69
CA GLY A 75 -18.80 -7.93 -5.91
C GLY A 75 -18.77 -9.36 -6.44
N VAL A 76 -17.57 -9.94 -6.50
CA VAL A 76 -17.36 -11.31 -6.95
C VAL A 76 -17.60 -12.28 -5.80
N VAL A 77 -18.50 -13.25 -6.02
CA VAL A 77 -18.68 -14.37 -5.09
C VAL A 77 -17.69 -15.48 -5.46
N PHE A 78 -16.81 -15.82 -4.53
CA PHE A 78 -15.82 -16.86 -4.73
C PHE A 78 -16.34 -18.25 -4.30
N PRO A 79 -15.94 -19.34 -4.99
CA PRO A 79 -16.35 -20.70 -4.64
C PRO A 79 -15.84 -21.18 -3.28
N SER A 80 -14.75 -20.61 -2.77
CA SER A 80 -14.17 -20.94 -1.47
C SER A 80 -13.46 -19.75 -0.84
N ALA A 81 -13.33 -19.77 0.49
CA ALA A 81 -12.62 -18.73 1.24
C ALA A 81 -11.12 -18.67 0.91
N GLU A 82 -10.51 -19.82 0.59
CA GLU A 82 -9.10 -19.88 0.17
C GLU A 82 -8.88 -19.16 -1.17
N ILE A 83 -9.80 -19.36 -2.12
CA ILE A 83 -9.76 -18.64 -3.40
C ILE A 83 -9.98 -17.15 -3.14
N ALA A 84 -11.01 -16.79 -2.35
CA ALA A 84 -11.30 -15.40 -2.00
C ALA A 84 -10.06 -14.69 -1.44
N ALA A 85 -9.44 -15.25 -0.40
CA ALA A 85 -8.27 -14.67 0.26
C ALA A 85 -7.09 -14.45 -0.69
N ARG A 86 -6.88 -15.32 -1.67
CA ARG A 86 -5.81 -15.16 -2.67
C ARG A 86 -6.08 -14.01 -3.63
N TRP A 87 -7.32 -13.84 -4.07
CA TRP A 87 -7.69 -12.78 -5.01
C TRP A 87 -7.86 -11.44 -4.31
N GLN A 88 -8.36 -11.45 -3.08
CA GLN A 88 -8.58 -10.27 -2.23
C GLN A 88 -7.29 -9.74 -1.61
N LEU A 89 -6.17 -10.45 -1.72
CA LEU A 89 -4.87 -9.97 -1.24
C LEU A 89 -4.30 -8.92 -2.21
N CYS A 90 -4.23 -7.69 -1.74
CA CYS A 90 -3.53 -6.59 -2.38
C CYS A 90 -2.14 -6.41 -1.78
N THR A 91 -1.11 -6.22 -2.59
CA THR A 91 0.24 -5.87 -2.10
C THR A 91 0.62 -4.50 -2.63
N PHE A 92 0.98 -3.58 -1.74
CA PHE A 92 1.42 -2.23 -2.11
C PHE A 92 2.94 -2.14 -2.21
N ASP A 93 3.45 -2.21 -3.43
CA ASP A 93 4.85 -1.96 -3.80
C ASP A 93 5.14 -0.49 -4.11
N THR A 94 4.12 0.38 -4.12
CA THR A 94 4.29 1.79 -4.43
C THR A 94 4.93 2.61 -3.29
N PRO A 95 5.55 3.76 -3.62
CA PRO A 95 5.97 4.77 -2.64
C PRO A 95 4.89 5.13 -1.62
N LEU A 96 5.27 5.34 -0.36
CA LEU A 96 4.32 5.73 0.68
C LEU A 96 3.57 7.03 0.35
N GLU A 97 4.23 8.00 -0.30
CA GLU A 97 3.61 9.27 -0.70
C GLU A 97 2.45 9.06 -1.69
N GLU A 98 2.54 8.05 -2.56
CA GLU A 98 1.46 7.72 -3.49
C GLU A 98 0.24 7.15 -2.73
N ILE A 99 0.51 6.28 -1.76
CA ILE A 99 -0.53 5.72 -0.87
C ILE A 99 -1.19 6.84 -0.05
N GLU A 100 -0.41 7.76 0.51
CA GLU A 100 -0.94 8.94 1.22
C GLU A 100 -1.81 9.80 0.30
N GLY A 101 -1.41 9.97 -0.96
CA GLY A 101 -2.20 10.66 -1.97
C GLY A 101 -3.56 10.01 -2.20
N TRP A 102 -3.60 8.68 -2.35
CA TRP A 102 -4.86 7.95 -2.49
C TRP A 102 -5.76 8.10 -1.27
N CYS A 103 -5.19 8.00 -0.06
CA CYS A 103 -5.93 8.20 1.19
C CYS A 103 -6.48 9.63 1.35
N ALA A 104 -5.85 10.62 0.73
CA ALA A 104 -6.31 12.01 0.78
C ALA A 104 -7.47 12.30 -0.20
N GLU A 105 -7.56 11.53 -1.29
CA GLU A 105 -8.59 11.69 -2.33
C GLU A 105 -9.92 11.01 -1.97
N GLY A 106 -9.90 9.94 -1.17
CA GLY A 106 -11.10 9.28 -0.67
C GLY A 106 -10.81 8.08 0.23
N ASP A 107 -11.88 7.50 0.78
CA ASP A 107 -11.79 6.33 1.69
C ASP A 107 -11.45 5.02 0.97
N ASP A 108 -11.54 5.05 -0.37
CA ASP A 108 -11.65 3.87 -1.21
C ASP A 108 -10.62 3.88 -2.35
N ILE A 109 -9.72 2.89 -2.34
CA ILE A 109 -8.66 2.77 -3.35
C ILE A 109 -9.08 1.75 -4.41
N HIS A 110 -9.27 2.23 -5.64
CA HIS A 110 -9.55 1.40 -6.81
C HIS A 110 -8.27 1.01 -7.54
N MET A 111 -7.96 -0.28 -7.59
CA MET A 111 -6.81 -0.79 -8.32
C MET A 111 -7.23 -1.75 -9.42
N GLN A 112 -6.59 -1.64 -10.59
CA GLN A 112 -6.81 -2.60 -11.67
C GLN A 112 -5.85 -3.77 -11.53
N TYR A 113 -6.36 -4.99 -11.71
CA TYR A 113 -5.48 -6.16 -11.77
C TYR A 113 -4.54 -6.09 -12.97
N SER A 114 -3.29 -6.51 -12.74
CA SER A 114 -2.31 -6.58 -13.83
C SER A 114 -2.80 -7.50 -14.97
N PRO A 115 -2.43 -7.21 -16.23
CA PRO A 115 -2.87 -8.00 -17.38
C PRO A 115 -2.52 -9.50 -17.29
N ARG A 116 -1.48 -9.86 -16.54
CA ARG A 116 -1.07 -11.26 -16.31
C ARG A 116 -2.13 -12.05 -15.51
N VAL A 117 -2.78 -11.41 -14.55
CA VAL A 117 -3.86 -12.03 -13.75
C VAL A 117 -5.15 -12.14 -14.58
N ARG A 118 -5.38 -11.19 -15.50
CA ARG A 118 -6.49 -11.21 -16.48
C ARG A 118 -6.50 -12.49 -17.34
N CYS A 119 -5.31 -13.06 -17.61
CA CYS A 119 -5.16 -14.27 -18.41
C CYS A 119 -5.61 -15.55 -17.67
N ILE A 120 -5.40 -15.62 -16.34
CA ILE A 120 -5.85 -16.74 -15.49
C ILE A 120 -7.38 -16.71 -15.32
N ALA A 121 -7.98 -15.51 -15.34
CA ALA A 121 -9.42 -15.33 -15.26
C ALA A 121 -10.19 -15.78 -16.53
N GLY A 122 -9.48 -16.15 -17.62
CA GLY A 122 -9.91 -17.03 -18.72
C GLY A 122 -11.11 -16.64 -19.59
N SER A 123 -12.06 -15.84 -19.11
CA SER A 123 -13.34 -15.58 -19.77
C SER A 123 -14.09 -14.37 -19.19
N ILE A 124 -13.43 -13.48 -18.45
CA ILE A 124 -14.07 -12.25 -17.96
C ILE A 124 -13.91 -11.18 -19.03
N ARG A 125 -15.00 -10.86 -19.73
CA ARG A 125 -15.07 -9.82 -20.78
C ARG A 125 -15.04 -8.38 -20.22
N HIS A 126 -14.88 -8.26 -18.91
CA HIS A 126 -15.10 -7.08 -18.08
C HIS A 126 -13.85 -6.75 -17.27
N GLU A 127 -13.66 -5.48 -16.94
CA GLU A 127 -12.54 -5.05 -16.10
C GLU A 127 -12.77 -5.47 -14.65
N MET A 128 -11.72 -5.99 -14.02
CA MET A 128 -11.75 -6.42 -12.64
C MET A 128 -10.97 -5.40 -11.80
N HIS A 129 -11.64 -4.90 -10.78
CA HIS A 129 -11.15 -3.87 -9.88
C HIS A 129 -11.00 -4.48 -8.50
N LEU A 130 -9.86 -4.23 -7.86
CA LEU A 130 -9.67 -4.49 -6.44
C LEU A 130 -9.95 -3.20 -5.70
N PHE A 131 -10.77 -3.30 -4.67
CA PHE A 131 -11.16 -2.20 -3.83
C PHE A 131 -10.56 -2.41 -2.45
N ALA A 132 -9.49 -1.69 -2.13
CA ALA A 132 -8.91 -1.76 -0.80
C ALA A 132 -9.58 -0.69 0.06
N GLY A 133 -10.60 -1.09 0.81
CA GLY A 133 -11.16 -0.24 1.86
C GLY A 133 -10.13 -0.15 2.98
N LEU A 134 -9.47 1.00 3.13
CA LEU A 134 -8.61 1.26 4.26
C LEU A 134 -9.50 1.60 5.46
N HIS A 135 -10.19 0.59 6.00
CA HIS A 135 -10.91 0.74 7.25
C HIS A 135 -9.86 0.88 8.36
N CYS A 136 -9.45 2.12 8.62
CA CYS A 136 -8.62 2.45 9.76
C CYS A 136 -9.46 2.19 11.02
N PRO A 137 -9.18 1.15 11.83
CA PRO A 137 -9.91 0.97 13.08
C PRO A 137 -9.56 2.16 13.98
N ALA A 138 -10.57 2.96 14.31
CA ALA A 138 -10.49 4.07 15.26
C ALA A 138 -10.06 3.61 16.67
#